data_AF-A0A7S0FL11-F1
#
_entry.id   AF-A0A7S0FL11-F1
#
_cell.length_a   1.000
_cell.length_b   1.000
_cell.length_c   1.000
_cell.angle_alpha   90.00
_cell.angle_beta   90.00
_cell.angle_gamma   90.00
#
_symmetry.space_group_name_H-M   'P 1'
#
loop_
_entity.id
_entity.type
_entity.pdbx_description
1 polymer ?
#
loop_
_entity_poly.entity_id
_entity_poly.type
_entity_poly.pdbx_seq_one_letter_code
_entity_poly.pdbx_strand_id
1 'polypeptide(L)'
;YLYTLRKDSDLDDIEPDHWALIATSKLMAHMGDADHPDCTRKQALDHAAKVCKSMVLTPDELLETGGCLVDDHRTCPTSTRIEGYSAALTFLPNVTMPEKALLQLVEYNMDAGVRYLLRSQRVAGDVEDNMLGSFPGVYPPEESRRDGSTEVRVDYVQHALSGLIGYERERFHQGKVRISMLRRVAEAIGWGLRRLVLTILSFVLVIGVMLWARPKSSKLH
;
A
#
# COMPACT_ATOMS: atom_id res chain seq x y z
N TYR A 1 -2.22 24.82 -10.62
CA TYR A 1 -0.74 24.79 -10.60
C TYR A 1 -0.17 23.47 -11.12
N LEU A 2 -0.34 22.34 -10.42
CA LEU A 2 0.27 21.05 -10.82
C LEU A 2 -0.10 20.61 -12.24
N TYR A 3 -1.36 20.75 -12.64
CA TYR A 3 -1.79 20.54 -14.03
C TYR A 3 -0.96 21.38 -15.00
N THR A 4 -0.87 22.69 -14.80
CA THR A 4 -0.13 23.62 -15.66
C THR A 4 1.36 23.30 -15.73
N LEU A 5 1.96 22.89 -14.61
CA LEU A 5 3.37 22.52 -14.53
C LEU A 5 3.66 21.24 -15.32
N ARG A 6 2.76 20.26 -15.23
CA ARG A 6 2.98 18.90 -15.73
C ARG A 6 2.31 18.62 -17.08
N LYS A 7 1.48 19.51 -17.62
CA LYS A 7 0.69 19.24 -18.84
C LYS A 7 1.54 18.84 -20.05
N ASP A 8 2.71 19.46 -20.20
CA ASP A 8 3.60 19.28 -21.36
C ASP A 8 4.86 18.46 -21.04
N SER A 9 5.04 18.03 -19.78
CA SER A 9 6.18 17.18 -19.38
C SER A 9 6.05 15.77 -19.95
N ASP A 10 7.17 15.09 -20.19
CA ASP A 10 7.13 13.67 -20.58
C ASP A 10 6.70 12.81 -19.38
N LEU A 11 6.18 11.61 -19.64
CA LEU A 11 5.67 10.72 -18.58
C LEU A 11 6.77 10.34 -17.58
N ASP A 12 8.01 10.16 -18.06
CA ASP A 12 9.17 9.83 -17.24
C ASP A 12 9.58 10.97 -16.30
N ASP A 13 9.18 12.21 -16.61
CA ASP A 13 9.38 13.38 -15.75
C ASP A 13 8.24 13.59 -14.74
N ILE A 14 7.14 12.82 -14.87
CA ILE A 14 6.02 12.89 -13.91
C ILE A 14 6.28 11.94 -12.75
N GLU A 15 6.61 12.51 -11.61
CA GLU A 15 6.72 11.79 -10.35
C GLU A 15 5.48 10.89 -10.10
N PRO A 16 5.69 9.60 -9.76
CA PRO A 16 4.66 8.67 -9.28
C PRO A 16 3.97 9.14 -7.98
N ASP A 17 3.03 10.08 -8.11
CA ASP A 17 2.46 10.84 -7.01
C ASP A 17 1.08 10.29 -6.58
N HIS A 18 1.08 9.25 -5.74
CA HIS A 18 -0.16 8.68 -5.21
C HIS A 18 -0.99 9.69 -4.39
N TRP A 19 -0.35 10.68 -3.76
CA TRP A 19 -1.05 11.73 -3.01
C TRP A 19 -1.89 12.61 -3.94
N ALA A 20 -1.41 12.93 -5.14
CA ALA A 20 -2.18 13.65 -6.13
C ALA A 20 -3.46 12.88 -6.54
N LEU A 21 -3.41 11.55 -6.63
CA LEU A 21 -4.57 10.72 -6.94
C LEU A 21 -5.60 10.72 -5.80
N ILE A 22 -5.14 10.59 -4.56
CA ILE A 22 -6.00 10.67 -3.36
C ILE A 22 -6.64 12.06 -3.25
N ALA A 23 -5.86 13.12 -3.44
CA ALA A 23 -6.34 14.49 -3.42
C ALA A 23 -7.39 14.72 -4.52
N THR A 24 -7.15 14.21 -5.73
CA THR A 24 -8.11 14.28 -6.83
C THR A 24 -9.41 13.56 -6.48
N SER A 25 -9.34 12.33 -5.97
CA SER A 25 -10.55 11.58 -5.56
C SER A 25 -11.40 12.35 -4.54
N LYS A 26 -10.76 12.93 -3.51
CA LYS A 26 -11.44 13.78 -2.51
C LYS A 26 -12.01 15.05 -3.14
N LEU A 27 -11.23 15.72 -3.98
CA LEU A 27 -11.64 16.95 -4.65
C LEU A 27 -12.85 16.71 -5.56
N MET A 28 -12.89 15.59 -6.29
CA MET A 28 -13.99 15.23 -7.19
C MET A 28 -15.33 15.06 -6.47
N ALA A 29 -15.33 14.71 -5.17
CA ALA A 29 -16.53 14.62 -4.35
C ALA A 29 -17.10 16.00 -3.96
N HIS A 30 -16.31 17.07 -4.10
CA HIS A 30 -16.69 18.44 -3.73
C HIS A 30 -16.76 19.38 -4.94
N MET A 31 -16.11 19.04 -6.05
CA MET A 31 -16.30 19.72 -7.32
C MET A 31 -17.64 19.30 -7.90
N GLY A 32 -18.64 20.19 -7.81
CA GLY A 32 -19.86 20.07 -8.61
C GLY A 32 -19.57 20.21 -10.11
N ASP A 33 -20.63 20.36 -10.90
CA ASP A 33 -20.50 20.51 -12.36
C ASP A 33 -19.95 21.89 -12.78
N ALA A 34 -19.87 22.84 -11.84
CA ALA A 34 -19.33 24.17 -12.09
C ALA A 34 -17.81 24.18 -11.87
N ASP A 35 -17.08 24.70 -12.88
CA ASP A 35 -15.63 24.85 -12.81
C ASP A 35 -15.20 25.90 -11.78
N HIS A 36 -14.13 25.62 -11.04
CA HIS A 36 -13.47 26.61 -10.20
C HIS A 36 -12.61 27.53 -11.08
N PRO A 37 -12.53 28.85 -10.80
CA PRO A 37 -11.76 29.79 -11.61
C PRO A 37 -10.28 29.39 -11.82
N ASP A 38 -9.68 28.74 -10.82
CA ASP A 38 -8.27 28.33 -10.86
C ASP A 38 -8.02 26.90 -11.41
N CYS A 39 -9.06 26.06 -11.50
CA CYS A 39 -8.93 24.68 -11.92
C CYS A 39 -10.29 24.12 -12.35
N THR A 40 -10.40 23.73 -13.61
CA THR A 40 -11.60 23.04 -14.11
C THR A 40 -11.61 21.59 -13.67
N ARG A 41 -12.80 20.99 -13.61
CA ARG A 41 -12.93 19.55 -13.30
C ARG A 41 -12.12 18.71 -14.30
N LYS A 42 -12.17 19.10 -15.57
CA LYS A 42 -11.39 18.46 -16.64
C LYS A 42 -9.89 18.54 -16.39
N GLN A 43 -9.36 19.70 -16.00
CA GLN A 43 -7.93 19.87 -15.73
C GLN A 43 -7.46 18.99 -14.57
N ALA A 44 -8.25 18.87 -13.51
CA ALA A 44 -7.94 17.97 -12.40
C ALA A 44 -7.91 16.50 -12.85
N LEU A 45 -8.90 16.07 -13.63
CA LEU A 45 -8.97 14.71 -14.17
C LEU A 45 -7.83 14.41 -15.15
N ASP A 46 -7.53 15.31 -16.09
CA ASP A 46 -6.43 15.17 -17.05
C ASP A 46 -5.08 15.03 -16.32
N HIS A 47 -4.84 15.83 -15.27
CA HIS A 47 -3.62 15.74 -14.45
C HIS A 47 -3.52 14.39 -13.75
N ALA A 48 -4.60 13.96 -13.10
CA ALA A 48 -4.62 12.69 -12.37
C ALA A 48 -4.46 11.49 -13.31
N ALA A 49 -5.06 11.54 -14.50
CA ALA A 49 -4.84 10.54 -15.54
C ALA A 49 -3.38 10.49 -16.01
N LYS A 50 -2.73 11.66 -16.13
CA LYS A 50 -1.30 11.72 -16.46
C LYS A 50 -0.42 11.10 -15.38
N VAL A 51 -0.72 11.35 -14.10
CA VAL A 51 -0.04 10.69 -12.98
C VAL A 51 -0.28 9.18 -12.98
N CYS A 52 -1.50 8.73 -13.29
CA CYS A 52 -1.77 7.29 -13.45
C CYS A 52 -0.93 6.69 -14.59
N LYS A 53 -0.80 7.39 -15.73
CA LYS A 53 0.01 6.95 -16.87
C LYS A 53 1.49 6.81 -16.54
N SER A 54 2.06 7.68 -15.70
CA SER A 54 3.45 7.54 -15.25
C SER A 54 3.66 6.43 -14.20
N MET A 55 2.58 5.91 -13.63
CA MET A 55 2.63 4.86 -12.61
C MET A 55 2.38 3.46 -13.17
N VAL A 56 1.58 3.31 -14.24
CA VAL A 56 1.20 2.00 -14.77
C VAL A 56 2.35 1.33 -15.50
N LEU A 57 2.51 0.04 -15.24
CA LEU A 57 3.38 -0.84 -15.99
C LEU A 57 2.58 -1.61 -17.05
N THR A 58 3.24 -1.94 -18.13
CA THR A 58 2.77 -2.86 -19.16
C THR A 58 2.69 -4.29 -18.62
N PRO A 59 1.95 -5.19 -19.28
CA PRO A 59 1.91 -6.60 -18.90
C PRO A 59 3.28 -7.29 -18.87
N ASP A 60 4.18 -6.91 -19.80
CA ASP A 60 5.52 -7.49 -19.89
C ASP A 60 6.40 -7.02 -18.72
N GLU A 61 6.40 -5.72 -18.40
CA GLU A 61 7.11 -5.17 -17.22
C GLU A 61 6.59 -5.79 -15.90
N LEU A 62 5.27 -6.03 -15.79
CA LEU A 62 4.70 -6.71 -14.63
C LEU A 62 5.11 -8.17 -14.53
N LEU A 63 5.33 -8.85 -15.65
CA LEU A 63 5.82 -10.22 -15.66
C LEU A 63 7.27 -10.27 -15.18
N GLU A 64 8.12 -9.36 -15.67
CA GLU A 64 9.54 -9.25 -15.30
C GLU A 64 9.72 -8.93 -13.80
N THR A 65 8.92 -8.01 -13.28
CA THR A 65 8.95 -7.61 -11.87
C THR A 65 8.22 -8.59 -10.93
N GLY A 66 7.59 -9.63 -11.49
CA GLY A 66 6.75 -10.56 -10.74
C GLY A 66 5.55 -9.86 -10.07
N GLY A 67 5.06 -8.77 -10.64
CA GLY A 67 3.95 -7.96 -10.14
C GLY A 67 4.33 -6.86 -9.15
N CYS A 68 5.63 -6.64 -8.88
CA CYS A 68 6.06 -5.43 -8.18
C CYS A 68 5.78 -4.21 -9.07
N LEU A 69 5.31 -3.12 -8.49
CA LEU A 69 5.00 -1.92 -9.26
C LEU A 69 6.18 -0.96 -9.36
N VAL A 70 7.38 -1.39 -8.95
CA VAL A 70 8.62 -0.61 -9.03
C VAL A 70 9.79 -1.56 -9.32
N ASP A 71 10.81 -1.05 -9.99
CA ASP A 71 11.94 -1.85 -10.47
C ASP A 71 12.89 -2.30 -9.35
N ASP A 72 12.78 -1.68 -8.17
CA ASP A 72 13.61 -1.98 -7.00
C ASP A 72 13.02 -3.04 -6.06
N HIS A 73 11.92 -3.69 -6.47
CA HIS A 73 11.25 -4.75 -5.73
C HIS A 73 10.84 -4.38 -4.29
N ARG A 74 10.61 -3.09 -3.98
CA ARG A 74 10.16 -2.67 -2.66
C ARG A 74 8.64 -2.78 -2.50
N THR A 75 8.23 -3.27 -1.33
CA THR A 75 6.80 -3.43 -0.98
C THR A 75 6.11 -2.11 -0.66
N CYS A 76 6.80 -1.14 -0.05
CA CYS A 76 6.19 0.16 0.30
C CYS A 76 5.81 0.97 -0.95
N PRO A 77 6.68 1.21 -1.94
CA PRO A 77 6.29 1.89 -3.18
C PRO A 77 5.18 1.16 -3.93
N THR A 78 5.21 -0.17 -3.95
CA THR A 78 4.10 -0.96 -4.51
C THR A 78 2.79 -0.69 -3.77
N SER A 79 2.83 -0.63 -2.43
CA SER A 79 1.67 -0.32 -1.59
C SER A 79 1.12 1.08 -1.85
N THR A 80 1.98 2.09 -1.93
CA THR A 80 1.56 3.48 -2.24
C THR A 80 0.95 3.58 -3.63
N ARG A 81 1.47 2.84 -4.63
CA ARG A 81 0.86 2.81 -5.97
C ARG A 81 -0.53 2.18 -5.93
N ILE A 82 -0.73 1.09 -5.19
CA ILE A 82 -2.06 0.45 -5.00
C ILE A 82 -3.05 1.39 -4.30
N GLU A 83 -2.58 2.13 -3.28
CA GLU A 83 -3.40 3.15 -2.61
C GLU A 83 -3.84 4.24 -3.58
N GLY A 84 -2.90 4.77 -4.37
CA GLY A 84 -3.19 5.75 -5.43
C GLY A 84 -4.16 5.21 -6.49
N TYR A 85 -3.98 3.97 -6.94
CA TYR A 85 -4.88 3.32 -7.89
C TYR A 85 -6.29 3.15 -7.33
N SER A 86 -6.42 2.76 -6.06
CA SER A 86 -7.74 2.65 -5.41
C SER A 86 -8.47 3.99 -5.43
N ALA A 87 -7.76 5.10 -5.21
CA ALA A 87 -8.33 6.45 -5.36
C ALA A 87 -8.64 6.78 -6.83
N ALA A 88 -7.78 6.39 -7.77
CA ALA A 88 -7.96 6.66 -9.19
C ALA A 88 -9.23 5.99 -9.75
N LEU A 89 -9.53 4.77 -9.32
CA LEU A 89 -10.71 4.02 -9.77
C LEU A 89 -12.04 4.74 -9.46
N THR A 90 -12.07 5.66 -8.49
CA THR A 90 -13.29 6.43 -8.18
C THR A 90 -13.60 7.52 -9.20
N PHE A 91 -12.64 7.91 -10.04
CA PHE A 91 -12.84 9.00 -11.01
C PHE A 91 -12.42 8.66 -12.44
N LEU A 92 -11.54 7.67 -12.66
CA LEU A 92 -11.13 7.22 -14.00
C LEU A 92 -12.30 6.86 -14.94
N PRO A 93 -13.41 6.23 -14.47
CA PRO A 93 -14.57 5.98 -15.32
C PRO A 93 -15.19 7.24 -15.95
N ASN A 94 -14.95 8.40 -15.35
CA ASN A 94 -15.51 9.69 -15.77
C ASN A 94 -14.55 10.50 -16.66
N VAL A 95 -13.37 9.97 -16.99
CA VAL A 95 -12.44 10.67 -17.89
C VAL A 95 -12.76 10.32 -19.34
N THR A 96 -12.65 11.32 -20.21
CA THR A 96 -13.01 11.21 -21.62
C THR A 96 -12.11 10.18 -22.34
N MET A 97 -12.69 9.43 -23.28
CA MET A 97 -11.93 8.55 -24.20
C MET A 97 -10.74 9.33 -24.81
N PRO A 98 -9.51 8.79 -24.86
CA PRO A 98 -9.07 7.39 -24.97
C PRO A 98 -8.71 6.65 -23.65
N GLU A 99 -9.09 7.16 -22.48
CA GLU A 99 -8.55 6.68 -21.20
C GLU A 99 -9.18 5.39 -20.63
N LYS A 100 -10.11 4.74 -21.35
CA LYS A 100 -10.62 3.42 -20.94
C LYS A 100 -9.54 2.35 -20.89
N ALA A 101 -8.53 2.42 -21.75
CA ALA A 101 -7.38 1.53 -21.69
C ALA A 101 -6.56 1.74 -20.40
N LEU A 102 -6.46 2.99 -19.92
CA LEU A 102 -5.79 3.32 -18.67
C LEU A 102 -6.54 2.73 -17.47
N LEU A 103 -7.87 2.81 -17.44
CA LEU A 103 -8.68 2.16 -16.40
C LEU A 103 -8.36 0.67 -16.29
N GLN A 104 -8.35 -0.04 -17.42
CA GLN A 104 -8.05 -1.47 -17.47
C GLN A 104 -6.61 -1.77 -17.02
N LEU A 105 -5.64 -0.95 -17.45
CA LEU A 105 -4.25 -1.08 -17.01
C LEU A 105 -4.10 -0.85 -15.50
N VAL A 106 -4.77 0.16 -14.95
CA VAL A 106 -4.79 0.43 -13.51
C VAL A 106 -5.38 -0.75 -12.75
N GLU A 107 -6.53 -1.29 -13.19
CA GLU A 107 -7.12 -2.49 -12.57
C GLU A 107 -6.18 -3.69 -12.61
N TYR A 108 -5.51 -3.93 -13.74
CA TYR A 108 -4.57 -5.03 -13.93
C TYR A 108 -3.32 -4.89 -13.05
N ASN A 109 -2.72 -3.70 -13.04
CA ASN A 109 -1.58 -3.36 -12.18
C ASN A 109 -1.95 -3.52 -10.70
N MET A 110 -3.14 -3.06 -10.29
CA MET A 110 -3.62 -3.20 -8.92
C MET A 110 -3.75 -4.68 -8.51
N ASP A 111 -4.29 -5.54 -9.38
CA ASP A 111 -4.36 -6.99 -9.15
C ASP A 111 -2.98 -7.66 -9.08
N ALA A 112 -2.04 -7.23 -9.92
CA ALA A 112 -0.67 -7.74 -9.91
C ALA A 112 0.05 -7.33 -8.62
N GLY A 113 -0.02 -6.05 -8.25
CA GLY A 113 0.56 -5.47 -7.05
C GLY A 113 0.04 -6.12 -5.77
N VAL A 114 -1.27 -6.31 -5.63
CA VAL A 114 -1.84 -6.99 -4.44
C VAL A 114 -1.37 -8.43 -4.35
N ARG A 115 -1.33 -9.17 -5.47
CA ARG A 115 -0.78 -10.53 -5.49
C ARG A 115 0.70 -10.55 -5.14
N TYR A 116 1.46 -9.56 -5.58
CA TYR A 116 2.86 -9.38 -5.19
C TYR A 116 2.98 -9.15 -3.68
N LEU A 117 2.26 -8.18 -3.11
CA LEU A 117 2.28 -7.90 -1.66
C LEU A 117 1.90 -9.12 -0.82
N LEU A 118 0.90 -9.90 -1.23
CA LEU A 118 0.50 -11.13 -0.53
C LEU A 118 1.56 -12.23 -0.58
N ARG A 119 2.32 -12.34 -1.68
CA ARG A 119 3.47 -13.27 -1.76
C ARG A 119 4.66 -12.75 -0.98
N SER A 120 4.82 -11.44 -0.92
CA SER A 120 5.77 -10.73 -0.08
C SER A 120 5.27 -10.61 1.36
N GLN A 121 4.54 -11.60 1.89
CA GLN A 121 4.23 -11.78 3.32
C GLN A 121 5.06 -12.95 3.88
N ARG A 122 5.82 -12.75 4.96
CA ARG A 122 6.57 -13.75 5.70
C ARG A 122 5.62 -14.29 6.74
N VAL A 123 5.68 -15.60 6.88
CA VAL A 123 4.96 -16.29 7.93
C VAL A 123 5.71 -16.10 9.24
N ALA A 124 4.99 -15.84 10.31
CA ALA A 124 5.54 -15.83 11.66
C ALA A 124 6.18 -17.19 11.99
N GLY A 125 7.51 -17.24 12.18
CA GLY A 125 8.20 -18.48 12.58
C GLY A 125 9.55 -18.74 11.91
N ASP A 126 9.88 -18.03 10.82
CA ASP A 126 11.22 -18.07 10.22
C ASP A 126 12.16 -17.17 11.03
N VAL A 127 12.86 -17.74 12.00
CA VAL A 127 13.67 -17.01 13.01
C VAL A 127 15.06 -16.60 12.50
N GLU A 128 15.48 -17.09 11.33
CA GLU A 128 16.89 -16.96 10.89
C GLU A 128 17.19 -15.78 9.95
N ASP A 129 16.18 -15.07 9.42
CA ASP A 129 16.40 -14.00 8.46
C ASP A 129 15.93 -12.62 8.97
N ASN A 130 16.88 -11.69 9.02
CA ASN A 130 16.70 -10.29 9.38
C ASN A 130 15.50 -9.66 8.64
N MET A 131 14.53 -9.14 9.41
CA MET A 131 13.32 -8.48 8.91
C MET A 131 13.62 -7.10 8.30
N LEU A 132 14.27 -7.07 7.13
CA LEU A 132 14.61 -5.81 6.46
C LEU A 132 13.33 -5.10 5.96
N GLY A 133 12.96 -4.00 6.61
CA GLY A 133 12.05 -2.94 6.13
C GLY A 133 10.61 -3.29 5.73
N SER A 134 9.93 -4.25 6.37
CA SER A 134 8.85 -4.97 5.68
C SER A 134 7.46 -5.00 6.38
N PHE A 135 6.40 -4.73 5.59
CA PHE A 135 5.28 -5.68 5.44
C PHE A 135 5.95 -6.95 4.87
N PRO A 136 5.91 -8.08 5.59
CA PRO A 136 7.11 -8.90 5.73
C PRO A 136 7.41 -9.65 4.42
N GLY A 137 8.47 -9.50 3.63
CA GLY A 137 8.71 -10.48 2.55
C GLY A 137 9.72 -10.12 1.48
N VAL A 138 10.58 -11.10 1.14
CA VAL A 138 11.68 -10.96 0.17
C VAL A 138 11.37 -11.76 -1.08
N TYR A 139 11.41 -11.09 -2.25
CA TYR A 139 11.87 -11.65 -3.53
C TYR A 139 11.96 -10.55 -4.62
N PRO A 140 13.08 -10.38 -5.38
CA PRO A 140 14.54 -10.53 -5.04
C PRO A 140 15.39 -9.30 -5.55
N PRO A 141 16.76 -9.16 -5.49
CA PRO A 141 17.87 -10.05 -5.09
C PRO A 141 18.82 -9.52 -3.97
N GLU A 142 19.81 -10.35 -3.59
CA GLU A 142 20.79 -10.19 -2.50
C GLU A 142 21.62 -8.90 -2.48
N GLU A 143 21.74 -8.20 -3.61
CA GLU A 143 22.54 -6.98 -3.73
C GLU A 143 21.85 -5.74 -3.14
N SER A 144 20.53 -5.80 -2.94
CA SER A 144 19.77 -4.75 -2.25
C SER A 144 19.97 -4.73 -0.72
N ARG A 145 20.77 -5.66 -0.17
CA ARG A 145 21.12 -5.78 1.27
C ARG A 145 21.90 -4.59 1.85
N ARG A 146 22.11 -3.50 1.11
CA ARG A 146 23.02 -2.41 1.53
C ARG A 146 22.48 -1.48 2.62
N ASP A 147 21.20 -1.54 3.01
CA ASP A 147 20.71 -0.77 4.15
C ASP A 147 19.87 -1.63 5.11
N GLY A 148 20.58 -2.23 6.06
CA GLY A 148 20.11 -3.27 6.97
C GLY A 148 19.27 -2.77 8.16
N SER A 149 18.19 -2.01 7.95
CA SER A 149 17.30 -1.68 9.07
C SER A 149 16.21 -2.76 9.25
N THR A 150 16.20 -3.41 10.41
CA THR A 150 15.10 -4.27 10.89
C THR A 150 13.87 -3.45 11.31
N GLU A 151 13.73 -2.25 10.76
CA GLU A 151 12.76 -1.26 11.19
C GLU A 151 11.43 -1.46 10.46
N VAL A 152 10.39 -1.73 11.24
CA VAL A 152 9.01 -1.66 10.73
C VAL A 152 8.55 -0.23 10.90
N ARG A 153 8.55 0.54 9.81
CA ARG A 153 7.98 1.89 9.85
C ARG A 153 6.45 1.83 9.78
N VAL A 154 5.80 2.57 10.68
CA VAL A 154 4.33 2.59 10.80
C VAL A 154 3.65 3.07 9.53
N ASP A 155 4.24 4.05 8.84
CA ASP A 155 3.74 4.58 7.57
C ASP A 155 3.71 3.51 6.46
N TYR A 156 4.68 2.60 6.42
CA TYR A 156 4.71 1.53 5.42
C TYR A 156 3.53 0.57 5.61
N VAL A 157 3.25 0.23 6.87
CA VAL A 157 2.08 -0.59 7.23
C VAL A 157 0.78 0.15 6.90
N GLN A 158 0.73 1.46 7.15
CA GLN A 158 -0.44 2.28 6.83
C GLN A 158 -0.73 2.32 5.33
N HIS A 159 0.28 2.52 4.48
CA HIS A 159 0.10 2.49 3.01
C HIS A 159 -0.36 1.12 2.52
N ALA A 160 0.25 0.04 3.03
CA ALA A 160 -0.15 -1.32 2.67
C ALA A 160 -1.61 -1.62 3.08
N LEU A 161 -2.00 -1.30 4.31
CA LEU A 161 -3.37 -1.49 4.77
C LEU A 161 -4.36 -0.61 4.00
N SER A 162 -4.03 0.66 3.76
CA SER A 162 -4.89 1.59 3.04
C SER A 162 -5.10 1.14 1.59
N GLY A 163 -4.04 0.70 0.92
CA GLY A 163 -4.11 0.11 -0.42
C GLY A 163 -4.95 -1.17 -0.46
N LEU A 164 -4.79 -2.08 0.50
CA LEU A 164 -5.58 -3.32 0.55
C LEU A 164 -7.06 -3.09 0.85
N ILE A 165 -7.38 -2.17 1.76
CA ILE A 165 -8.77 -1.77 2.06
C ILE A 165 -9.42 -1.14 0.82
N GLY A 166 -8.68 -0.25 0.14
CA GLY A 166 -9.11 0.35 -1.13
C GLY A 166 -9.38 -0.71 -2.20
N TYR A 167 -8.43 -1.64 -2.39
CA TYR A 167 -8.57 -2.76 -3.30
C TYR A 167 -9.82 -3.60 -3.01
N GLU A 168 -10.01 -3.98 -1.74
CA GLU A 168 -11.15 -4.80 -1.33
C GLU A 168 -12.46 -4.07 -1.62
N ARG A 169 -12.56 -2.79 -1.25
CA ARG A 169 -13.73 -1.97 -1.49
C ARG A 169 -14.07 -1.94 -2.98
N GLU A 170 -13.11 -1.64 -3.84
CA GLU A 170 -13.33 -1.58 -5.29
C GLU A 170 -13.78 -2.94 -5.85
N ARG A 171 -13.13 -4.03 -5.46
CA ARG A 171 -13.50 -5.37 -5.95
C ARG A 171 -14.83 -5.86 -5.40
N PHE A 172 -15.20 -5.44 -4.19
CA PHE A 172 -16.51 -5.72 -3.60
C PHE A 172 -17.62 -4.99 -4.36
N HIS A 173 -17.43 -3.71 -4.67
CA HIS A 173 -18.39 -2.92 -5.45
C HIS A 173 -18.57 -3.49 -6.87
N GLN A 174 -17.53 -4.08 -7.45
CA GLN A 174 -17.61 -4.75 -8.75
C GLN A 174 -18.19 -6.17 -8.72
N GLY A 175 -18.57 -6.69 -7.54
CA GLY A 175 -19.05 -8.08 -7.38
C GLY A 175 -17.99 -9.15 -7.65
N LYS A 176 -16.70 -8.78 -7.64
CA LYS A 176 -15.56 -9.65 -8.00
C LYS A 176 -14.87 -10.30 -6.79
N VAL A 177 -15.37 -10.11 -5.56
CA VAL A 177 -14.73 -10.68 -4.36
C VAL A 177 -14.94 -12.19 -4.28
N ARG A 178 -13.84 -12.94 -4.34
CA ARG A 178 -13.78 -14.32 -3.84
C ARG A 178 -13.59 -14.27 -2.33
N ILE A 179 -14.53 -14.88 -1.58
CA ILE A 179 -14.53 -15.08 -0.12
C ILE A 179 -13.16 -15.58 0.43
N SER A 180 -12.34 -16.21 -0.40
CA SER A 180 -11.01 -16.71 -0.04
C SER A 180 -9.97 -15.63 0.28
N MET A 181 -10.06 -14.43 -0.29
CA MET A 181 -9.09 -13.35 0.02
C MET A 181 -9.37 -12.74 1.40
N LEU A 182 -10.64 -12.48 1.71
CA LEU A 182 -11.11 -12.07 3.04
C LEU A 182 -10.66 -13.03 4.14
N ARG A 183 -10.76 -14.34 3.87
CA ARG A 183 -10.28 -15.36 4.80
C ARG A 183 -8.78 -15.26 5.06
N ARG A 184 -7.95 -15.04 4.04
CA ARG A 184 -6.49 -14.92 4.21
C ARG A 184 -6.07 -13.64 4.93
N VAL A 185 -6.73 -12.51 4.65
CA VAL A 185 -6.50 -11.24 5.35
C VAL A 185 -6.95 -11.35 6.81
N ALA A 186 -8.12 -11.92 7.07
CA ALA A 186 -8.62 -12.16 8.43
C ALA A 186 -7.74 -13.16 9.20
N GLU A 187 -7.23 -14.21 8.54
CA GLU A 187 -6.26 -15.13 9.13
C GLU A 187 -4.94 -14.40 9.46
N ALA A 188 -4.41 -13.57 8.56
CA ALA A 188 -3.18 -12.81 8.80
C ALA A 188 -3.33 -11.79 9.96
N ILE A 189 -4.43 -11.05 10.00
CA ILE A 189 -4.73 -10.08 11.09
C ILE A 189 -4.99 -10.82 12.41
N GLY A 190 -5.74 -11.93 12.36
CA GLY A 190 -6.05 -12.74 13.54
C GLY A 190 -4.81 -13.37 14.18
N TRP A 191 -3.85 -13.80 13.35
CA TRP A 191 -2.54 -14.26 13.83
C TRP A 191 -1.72 -13.13 14.43
N GLY A 192 -1.70 -11.95 13.81
CA GLY A 192 -1.02 -10.76 14.34
C GLY A 192 -1.55 -10.32 15.71
N LEU A 193 -2.87 -10.22 15.85
CA LEU A 193 -3.51 -9.82 17.11
C LEU A 193 -3.30 -10.86 18.23
N ARG A 194 -3.44 -12.15 17.93
CA ARG A 194 -3.19 -13.22 18.91
C ARG A 194 -1.75 -13.20 19.41
N ARG A 195 -0.79 -12.95 18.51
CA ARG A 195 0.63 -12.87 18.87
C ARG A 195 0.91 -11.65 19.75
N LEU A 196 0.35 -10.49 19.42
CA LEU A 196 0.48 -9.26 20.22
C LEU A 196 -0.09 -9.45 21.64
N VAL A 197 -1.27 -10.06 21.77
CA VAL A 197 -1.89 -10.36 23.07
C VAL A 197 -1.05 -11.32 23.88
N LEU A 198 -0.52 -12.38 23.25
CA LEU A 198 0.36 -13.34 23.93
C LEU A 198 1.68 -12.71 24.39
N THR A 199 2.26 -11.81 23.59
CA THR A 199 3.47 -11.05 23.97
C THR A 199 3.21 -10.12 25.16
N ILE A 200 2.07 -9.41 25.16
CA ILE A 200 1.69 -8.55 26.30
C ILE A 200 1.49 -9.39 27.57
N LEU A 201 0.77 -10.52 27.47
CA LEU A 201 0.53 -11.42 28.61
C LEU A 201 1.81 -12.02 29.18
N SER A 202 2.76 -12.41 28.32
CA SER A 202 4.05 -12.94 28.78
C SER A 202 4.93 -11.86 29.42
N PHE A 203 4.87 -10.61 28.94
CA PHE A 203 5.55 -9.48 29.58
C PHE A 203 4.98 -9.18 30.98
N VAL A 204 3.65 -9.20 31.12
CA VAL A 204 2.95 -9.03 32.41
C VAL A 204 3.31 -10.16 33.38
N LEU A 205 3.42 -11.40 32.90
CA LEU A 205 3.79 -12.54 33.71
C LEU A 205 5.23 -12.41 34.24
N VAL A 206 6.19 -12.00 33.40
CA VAL A 206 7.59 -11.78 33.79
C VAL A 206 7.69 -10.68 34.84
N ILE A 207 6.99 -9.55 34.65
CA ILE A 207 6.95 -8.47 35.63
C ILE A 207 6.33 -8.96 36.95
N GLY A 208 5.24 -9.72 36.90
CA GLY A 208 4.60 -10.30 38.08
C GLY A 208 5.53 -11.22 38.86
N VAL A 209 6.27 -12.10 38.18
CA VAL A 209 7.26 -12.99 38.80
C VAL A 209 8.43 -12.19 39.40
N MET A 210 8.92 -11.16 38.70
CA MET A 210 9.99 -10.29 39.22
C MET A 210 9.55 -9.49 40.45
N LEU A 211 8.31 -9.01 40.48
CA LEU A 211 7.75 -8.30 41.64
C LEU A 211 7.49 -9.24 42.81
N TRP A 212 7.09 -10.48 42.56
CA TRP A 212 6.90 -11.52 43.59
C TRP A 212 8.22 -12.04 44.16
N ALA A 213 9.26 -12.16 43.32
CA ALA A 213 10.59 -12.62 43.72
C ALA A 213 11.44 -11.55 44.43
N ARG A 214 10.94 -10.32 44.60
CA ARG A 214 11.66 -9.30 45.38
C ARG A 214 11.77 -9.78 46.84
N PRO A 215 12.98 -9.93 47.39
CA PRO A 215 13.15 -10.26 48.79
C PRO A 215 12.43 -9.20 49.62
N LYS A 216 11.52 -9.61 50.51
CA LYS A 216 10.98 -8.70 51.53
C LYS A 216 12.18 -8.20 52.33
N SER A 217 12.53 -6.93 52.17
CA SER A 217 13.58 -6.30 52.95
C SER A 217 13.23 -6.47 54.42
N SER A 218 13.96 -7.34 55.12
CA SER A 218 13.89 -7.44 56.56
C SER A 218 14.27 -6.06 57.10
N LYS A 219 13.35 -5.44 57.84
CA LYS A 219 13.66 -4.25 58.61
C LYS A 219 14.75 -4.64 59.60
N LEU A 220 15.97 -4.18 59.36
CA LEU A 220 17.04 -4.16 60.35
C LEU A 220 16.61 -3.18 61.45
N HIS A 221 16.41 -3.73 62.65
CA HIS A 221 16.33 -3.00 63.91
C HIS A 221 17.72 -2.98 64.55
#